data_AF-A0A521UB70-F1
#
_entry.id   AF-A0A521UB70-F1
#
_cell.length_a   1.000
_cell.length_b   1.000
_cell.length_c   1.000
_cell.angle_alpha   90.00
_cell.angle_beta   90.00
_cell.angle_gamma   90.00
#
_symmetry.space_group_name_H-M   'P 1'
#
loop_
_entity.id
_entity.type
_entity.pdbx_description
1 polymer ?
#
loop_
_entity_poly.entity_id
_entity_poly.type
_entity_poly.pdbx_seq_one_letter_code
_entity_poly.pdbx_strand_id
1 'polypeptide(L)'
;MRLLRSVLLLVSAGSLAVGCSSSTPTPDVDSGFADLGVTDVGGTTDRGSITDRGAPDTGSGSTCGGTLGACNVVTNANCAPGEGCYAGRSADGGVGATCAPAGSRGWGEACTSANGCREGFACLGTPGTCVKLCCQNDNASCRDEARGGRPGAVCAGAVTGSDIRTCMEISSCDVYATSNNRCPAARPRCDIIAIDGTTNCFPQEAGATPGGDGTACCTNTRCQPGLVCVPRDPAMGGVACVATAPNRVCRRVCDPTLAGSDAGAQCPAMQACTLRFTDTPMTYGACAPMP
;
A
#
# COMPACT_ATOMS: atom_id res chain seq x y z
N MET A 1 -50.25 -13.19 24.10
CA MET A 1 -50.28 -12.21 25.20
C MET A 1 -49.09 -12.44 26.12
N ARG A 2 -48.07 -11.57 26.07
CA ARG A 2 -47.19 -11.22 27.19
C ARG A 2 -46.35 -10.02 26.74
N LEU A 3 -46.65 -8.89 27.38
CA LEU A 3 -46.00 -7.58 27.27
C LEU A 3 -44.59 -7.62 27.92
N LEU A 4 -43.90 -6.47 27.78
CA LEU A 4 -42.76 -5.91 28.56
C LEU A 4 -41.43 -5.92 27.77
N ARG A 5 -40.65 -4.85 27.69
CA ARG A 5 -40.73 -3.46 28.20
C ARG A 5 -39.70 -2.63 27.41
N SER A 6 -40.12 -1.49 26.90
CA SER A 6 -39.26 -0.44 26.35
C SER A 6 -38.42 0.21 27.47
N VAL A 7 -37.13 0.45 27.21
CA VAL A 7 -36.32 1.39 28.00
C VAL A 7 -35.70 2.39 27.02
N LEU A 8 -36.23 3.60 27.07
CA LEU A 8 -35.81 4.80 26.35
C LEU A 8 -34.89 5.59 27.29
N LEU A 9 -33.64 5.81 26.91
CA LEU A 9 -32.71 6.70 27.62
C LEU A 9 -32.40 7.89 26.70
N LEU A 10 -33.09 9.01 26.93
CA LEU A 10 -32.70 10.34 26.48
C LEU A 10 -31.64 10.88 27.44
N VAL A 11 -30.48 11.26 26.91
CA VAL A 11 -29.56 12.17 27.59
C VAL A 11 -29.46 13.42 26.73
N SER A 12 -29.94 14.53 27.30
CA SER A 12 -29.91 15.87 26.76
C SER A 12 -29.01 16.77 27.62
N ALA A 13 -28.48 17.80 26.96
CA ALA A 13 -27.98 19.09 27.47
C ALA A 13 -26.46 19.27 27.53
N GLY A 14 -26.01 20.41 26.98
CA GLY A 14 -24.82 21.10 27.47
C GLY A 14 -24.02 21.87 26.43
N SER A 15 -24.53 23.00 25.95
CA SER A 15 -23.78 24.00 25.18
C SER A 15 -22.78 24.75 26.07
N LEU A 16 -21.54 24.98 25.60
CA LEU A 16 -20.71 26.11 26.03
C LEU A 16 -19.89 26.64 24.84
N ALA A 17 -20.05 27.94 24.58
CA ALA A 17 -19.32 28.74 23.61
C ALA A 17 -18.16 29.47 24.30
N VAL A 18 -16.97 29.46 23.71
CA VAL A 18 -15.83 30.41 23.90
C VAL A 18 -14.87 30.14 22.72
N GLY A 19 -14.26 31.07 22.00
CA GLY A 19 -14.18 32.53 22.03
C GLY A 19 -13.29 32.95 20.86
N CYS A 20 -13.59 34.09 20.24
CA CYS A 20 -12.78 34.67 19.16
C CYS A 20 -11.43 35.19 19.72
N SER A 21 -10.35 34.99 18.99
CA SER A 21 -9.11 35.75 19.15
C SER A 21 -8.59 36.13 17.78
N SER A 22 -8.78 37.40 17.44
CA SER A 22 -8.28 38.06 16.23
C SER A 22 -6.79 38.32 16.36
N SER A 23 -5.97 37.59 15.62
CA SER A 23 -4.56 37.91 15.43
C SER A 23 -4.42 39.03 14.41
N THR A 24 -3.85 40.14 14.85
CA THR A 24 -3.42 41.29 14.03
C THR A 24 -2.44 40.86 12.93
N PRO A 25 -2.58 41.33 11.68
CA PRO A 25 -1.55 41.15 10.65
C PRO A 25 -0.39 42.12 10.89
N THR A 26 0.83 41.59 10.99
CA THR A 26 2.07 42.36 10.87
C THR A 26 2.37 42.63 9.39
N PRO A 27 2.92 43.80 9.03
CA PRO A 27 3.35 44.08 7.66
C PRO A 27 4.80 43.64 7.47
N ASP A 28 5.05 42.60 6.68
CA ASP A 28 6.42 42.25 6.27
C ASP A 28 6.70 42.67 4.82
N VAL A 29 7.41 43.79 4.78
CA VAL A 29 8.42 44.31 3.84
C VAL A 29 8.88 43.37 2.72
N ASP A 30 8.75 43.86 1.48
CA ASP A 30 9.43 43.39 0.26
C ASP A 30 10.97 43.50 0.35
N SER A 31 11.69 42.47 -0.08
CA SER A 31 12.97 42.64 -0.81
C SER A 31 13.33 41.36 -1.56
N GLY A 32 13.36 41.45 -2.89
CA GLY A 32 13.58 40.30 -3.77
C GLY A 32 15.04 39.88 -3.88
N PHE A 33 15.26 38.77 -4.57
CA PHE A 33 16.44 38.52 -5.39
C PHE A 33 16.08 37.49 -6.47
N ALA A 34 16.50 37.77 -7.70
CA ALA A 34 16.54 36.79 -8.77
C ALA A 34 17.68 35.81 -8.47
N ASP A 35 17.41 34.51 -8.45
CA ASP A 35 18.46 33.49 -8.46
C ASP A 35 18.49 32.78 -9.82
N LEU A 36 19.71 32.72 -10.34
CA LEU A 36 20.14 32.20 -11.62
C LEU A 36 20.29 30.69 -11.51
N GLY A 37 19.99 29.99 -12.60
CA GLY A 37 20.04 28.54 -12.67
C GLY A 37 21.36 27.95 -12.16
N VAL A 38 21.22 27.07 -11.17
CA VAL A 38 22.16 25.98 -10.88
C VAL A 38 21.36 24.70 -10.75
N THR A 39 21.73 23.71 -11.56
CA THR A 39 21.29 22.32 -11.42
C THR A 39 21.88 21.78 -10.13
N ASP A 40 21.07 21.64 -9.08
CA ASP A 40 21.49 21.03 -7.81
C ASP A 40 21.54 19.50 -7.93
N VAL A 41 22.63 18.94 -7.42
CA VAL A 41 22.94 17.51 -7.34
C VAL A 41 22.98 17.17 -5.84
N GLY A 42 21.84 16.75 -5.30
CA GLY A 42 21.75 15.98 -4.06
C GLY A 42 22.05 16.73 -2.75
N GLY A 43 20.98 17.24 -2.11
CA GLY A 43 20.99 17.63 -0.70
C GLY A 43 19.60 17.46 -0.07
N THR A 44 19.50 16.73 1.04
CA THR A 44 18.23 16.34 1.69
C THR A 44 17.67 17.39 2.65
N THR A 45 17.83 18.69 2.41
CA THR A 45 17.27 19.70 3.32
C THR A 45 16.89 20.96 2.58
N ASP A 46 15.62 21.03 2.17
CA ASP A 46 15.02 22.27 1.69
C ASP A 46 14.33 23.00 2.86
N ARG A 47 14.69 24.26 3.06
CA ARG A 47 14.16 25.15 4.10
C ARG A 47 13.63 26.41 3.42
N GLY A 48 12.71 26.23 2.46
CA GLY A 48 11.95 27.29 1.81
C GLY A 48 10.49 26.91 1.63
N SER A 49 9.56 27.79 2.05
CA SER A 49 8.10 27.58 1.99
C SER A 49 7.52 27.93 0.61
N ILE A 50 8.10 27.41 -0.46
CA ILE A 50 7.52 27.52 -1.81
C ILE A 50 7.40 26.12 -2.37
N THR A 51 6.15 25.67 -2.51
CA THR A 51 5.77 24.39 -3.11
C THR A 51 6.31 24.35 -4.55
N ASP A 52 7.39 23.63 -4.77
CA ASP A 52 7.80 23.26 -6.10
C ASP A 52 6.77 22.25 -6.65
N ARG A 53 6.41 22.40 -7.93
CA ARG A 53 5.66 21.37 -8.67
C ARG A 53 6.62 20.41 -9.36
N GLY A 54 7.78 20.16 -8.75
CA GLY A 54 8.65 19.05 -9.12
C GLY A 54 7.90 17.75 -8.88
N ALA A 55 8.18 16.72 -9.70
CA ALA A 55 7.74 15.38 -9.36
C ALA A 55 8.26 15.05 -7.95
N PRO A 56 7.44 14.50 -7.04
CA PRO A 56 7.92 14.12 -5.71
C PRO A 56 9.17 13.26 -5.85
N ASP A 57 10.23 13.58 -5.10
CA ASP A 57 11.41 12.74 -5.04
C ASP A 57 10.98 11.32 -4.63
N THR A 58 11.00 10.40 -5.58
CA THR A 58 10.67 8.97 -5.38
C THR A 58 11.68 8.26 -4.49
N GLY A 59 12.72 8.96 -4.03
CA GLY A 59 13.67 8.55 -3.01
C GLY A 59 13.14 8.67 -1.59
N SER A 60 11.89 8.29 -1.33
CA SER A 60 11.44 8.01 0.04
C SER A 60 12.15 6.73 0.50
N GLY A 61 13.43 6.85 0.87
CA GLY A 61 14.23 5.78 1.42
C GLY A 61 13.56 5.30 2.69
N SER A 62 12.80 4.22 2.58
CA SER A 62 12.04 3.69 3.70
C SER A 62 13.00 3.29 4.81
N THR A 63 12.89 3.96 5.96
CA THR A 63 13.82 3.85 7.10
C THR A 63 13.63 2.57 7.91
N CYS A 64 12.78 1.64 7.45
CA CYS A 64 12.60 0.38 8.16
C CYS A 64 13.92 -0.41 8.19
N GLY A 65 14.18 -1.10 9.31
CA GLY A 65 15.41 -1.85 9.51
C GLY A 65 16.57 -1.07 10.13
N GLY A 66 16.39 0.22 10.44
CA GLY A 66 17.39 1.02 11.17
C GLY A 66 17.69 0.55 12.60
N THR A 67 16.94 -0.42 13.14
CA THR A 67 17.09 -0.93 14.51
C THR A 67 17.82 -2.28 14.62
N LEU A 68 18.18 -2.93 13.50
CA LEU A 68 18.87 -4.24 13.55
C LEU A 68 20.40 -4.13 13.57
N GLY A 69 21.00 -2.94 13.66
CA GLY A 69 22.44 -2.78 13.84
C GLY A 69 23.15 -2.16 12.64
N ALA A 70 24.17 -2.84 12.11
CA ALA A 70 25.21 -2.23 11.26
C ALA A 70 24.78 -1.88 9.83
N CYS A 71 23.70 -2.49 9.31
CA CYS A 71 23.24 -2.32 7.94
C CYS A 71 21.71 -2.48 7.83
N ASN A 72 21.14 -2.06 6.69
CA ASN A 72 19.71 -2.18 6.41
C ASN A 72 19.40 -3.41 5.54
N VAL A 73 18.66 -4.37 6.07
CA VAL A 73 18.34 -5.64 5.39
C VAL A 73 17.36 -5.51 4.21
N VAL A 74 16.64 -4.39 4.09
CA VAL A 74 15.69 -4.14 2.99
C VAL A 74 16.36 -3.38 1.85
N THR A 75 17.08 -2.31 2.17
CA THR A 75 17.70 -1.41 1.18
C THR A 75 19.15 -1.75 0.87
N ASN A 76 19.74 -2.69 1.61
CA ASN A 76 21.17 -3.01 1.57
C ASN A 76 22.10 -1.83 1.93
N ALA A 77 21.57 -0.80 2.61
CA ALA A 77 22.38 0.34 3.01
C ALA A 77 23.47 -0.08 4.02
N ASN A 78 24.63 0.59 3.92
CA ASN A 78 25.84 0.40 4.74
C ASN A 78 26.65 -0.88 4.49
N CYS A 79 26.37 -1.63 3.42
CA CYS A 79 27.24 -2.73 2.97
C CYS A 79 28.06 -2.33 1.74
N ALA A 80 29.20 -2.99 1.53
CA ALA A 80 30.05 -2.72 0.37
C ALA A 80 29.41 -3.26 -0.92
N PRO A 81 29.80 -2.77 -2.11
CA PRO A 81 29.38 -3.36 -3.37
C PRO A 81 29.70 -4.86 -3.44
N GLY A 82 28.71 -5.69 -3.79
CA GLY A 82 28.83 -7.15 -3.80
C GLY A 82 28.49 -7.84 -2.47
N GLU A 83 28.18 -7.08 -1.43
CA GLU A 83 27.66 -7.59 -0.16
C GLU A 83 26.16 -7.37 -0.04
N GLY A 84 25.53 -8.22 0.78
CA GLY A 84 24.15 -8.10 1.22
C GLY A 84 24.09 -7.93 2.74
N CYS A 85 23.12 -7.16 3.21
CA CYS A 85 22.80 -7.05 4.63
C CYS A 85 21.83 -8.17 5.04
N TYR A 86 22.26 -9.05 5.93
CA TYR A 86 21.47 -10.21 6.35
C TYR A 86 21.19 -10.18 7.85
N ALA A 87 19.93 -10.43 8.22
CA ALA A 87 19.56 -10.66 9.61
C ALA A 87 20.10 -12.02 10.10
N GLY A 88 20.74 -12.02 11.26
CA GLY A 88 21.29 -13.19 11.92
C GLY A 88 21.22 -13.05 13.43
N ARG A 89 21.64 -14.10 14.14
CA ARG A 89 21.89 -13.98 15.58
C ARG A 89 23.26 -13.37 15.80
N SER A 90 23.33 -12.29 16.56
CA SER A 90 24.59 -11.75 17.06
C SER A 90 25.17 -12.67 18.15
N ALA A 91 26.46 -12.51 18.45
CA ALA A 91 27.19 -13.35 19.40
C ALA A 91 26.63 -13.28 20.84
N ASP A 92 25.94 -12.20 21.18
CA ASP A 92 25.22 -11.97 22.45
C ASP A 92 23.82 -12.60 22.47
N GLY A 93 23.41 -13.29 21.41
CA GLY A 93 22.09 -13.92 21.27
C GLY A 93 20.98 -12.99 20.80
N GLY A 94 21.28 -11.72 20.52
CA GLY A 94 20.36 -10.75 19.92
C GLY A 94 20.10 -11.02 18.44
N VAL A 95 19.10 -10.33 17.87
CA VAL A 95 18.90 -10.27 16.42
C VAL A 95 19.68 -9.07 15.91
N GLY A 96 20.68 -9.32 15.06
CA GLY A 96 21.52 -8.30 14.45
C GLY A 96 21.57 -8.45 12.93
N ALA A 97 21.96 -7.38 12.25
CA ALA A 97 22.18 -7.35 10.81
C ALA A 97 23.67 -7.18 10.51
N THR A 98 24.18 -8.01 9.62
CA THR A 98 25.61 -8.03 9.23
C THR A 98 25.74 -8.06 7.72
N CYS A 99 26.72 -7.32 7.20
CA CYS A 99 27.12 -7.41 5.81
C CYS A 99 27.88 -8.73 5.57
N ALA A 100 27.53 -9.42 4.50
CA ALA A 100 28.22 -10.61 4.03
C ALA A 100 28.16 -10.66 2.49
N PRO A 101 29.05 -11.42 1.81
CA PRO A 101 28.98 -11.58 0.36
C PRO A 101 27.58 -12.00 -0.09
N ALA A 102 27.02 -11.28 -1.05
CA ALA A 102 25.67 -11.53 -1.51
C ALA A 102 25.58 -12.80 -2.36
N GLY A 103 24.51 -13.56 -2.17
CA GLY A 103 24.17 -14.67 -3.05
C GLY A 103 23.60 -14.18 -4.38
N SER A 104 23.40 -15.09 -5.32
CA SER A 104 22.73 -14.78 -6.59
C SER A 104 21.26 -15.19 -6.61
N ARG A 105 20.77 -15.86 -5.56
CA ARG A 105 19.44 -16.49 -5.59
C ARG A 105 18.34 -15.46 -5.40
N GLY A 106 17.40 -15.44 -6.33
CA GLY A 106 16.24 -14.57 -6.39
C GLY A 106 15.00 -15.17 -5.72
N TRP A 107 13.89 -14.48 -5.90
CA TRP A 107 12.61 -14.85 -5.27
C TRP A 107 12.20 -16.29 -5.54
N GLY A 108 11.91 -17.06 -4.48
CA GLY A 108 11.37 -18.41 -4.52
C GLY A 108 12.41 -19.49 -4.81
N GLU A 109 13.65 -19.11 -5.12
CA GLU A 109 14.72 -20.08 -5.27
C GLU A 109 15.08 -20.69 -3.91
N ALA A 110 15.42 -21.98 -3.91
CA ALA A 110 15.81 -22.68 -2.69
C ALA A 110 17.04 -22.02 -2.07
N CYS A 111 17.21 -22.10 -0.76
CA CYS A 111 18.39 -21.60 -0.06
C CYS A 111 18.69 -22.43 1.19
N THR A 112 19.95 -22.41 1.60
CA THR A 112 20.44 -23.11 2.80
C THR A 112 21.02 -22.15 3.84
N SER A 113 21.22 -20.88 3.47
CA SER A 113 21.72 -19.81 4.32
C SER A 113 21.16 -18.46 3.86
N ALA A 114 21.13 -17.47 4.75
CA ALA A 114 20.63 -16.13 4.43
C ALA A 114 21.36 -15.49 3.25
N ASN A 115 22.70 -15.55 3.26
CA ASN A 115 23.57 -15.06 2.19
C ASN A 115 23.59 -15.94 0.93
N GLY A 116 22.81 -17.03 0.89
CA GLY A 116 22.54 -17.75 -0.36
C GLY A 116 21.61 -16.94 -1.29
N CYS A 117 20.81 -16.05 -0.71
CA CYS A 117 19.94 -15.13 -1.44
C CYS A 117 20.68 -13.84 -1.78
N ARG A 118 20.26 -13.14 -2.85
CA ARG A 118 20.75 -11.79 -3.14
C ARG A 118 20.34 -10.77 -2.09
N GLU A 119 20.90 -9.58 -2.15
CA GLU A 119 20.58 -8.48 -1.24
C GLU A 119 19.08 -8.11 -1.25
N GLY A 120 18.54 -7.76 -0.08
CA GLY A 120 17.11 -7.49 0.10
C GLY A 120 16.22 -8.74 0.18
N PHE A 121 16.81 -9.94 0.33
CA PHE A 121 16.10 -11.21 0.49
C PHE A 121 16.52 -11.92 1.77
N ALA A 122 15.58 -12.66 2.36
CA ALA A 122 15.82 -13.58 3.47
C ALA A 122 15.59 -15.03 3.03
N CYS A 123 16.38 -15.95 3.59
CA CYS A 123 16.14 -17.37 3.45
C CYS A 123 15.16 -17.84 4.52
N LEU A 124 13.92 -18.17 4.14
CA LEU A 124 12.84 -18.51 5.07
C LEU A 124 12.26 -19.90 4.80
N GLY A 125 11.80 -20.59 5.86
CA GLY A 125 11.12 -21.89 5.76
C GLY A 125 12.04 -23.12 5.92
N THR A 126 11.48 -24.31 5.74
CA THR A 126 12.20 -25.60 5.77
C THR A 126 11.54 -26.57 4.78
N PRO A 127 12.12 -26.83 3.60
CA PRO A 127 13.38 -26.28 3.09
C PRO A 127 13.32 -24.75 2.90
N GLY A 128 14.47 -24.09 2.99
CA GLY A 128 14.56 -22.63 2.87
C GLY A 128 14.28 -22.16 1.44
N THR A 129 13.57 -21.03 1.31
CA THR A 129 13.38 -20.32 0.05
C THR A 129 13.68 -18.82 0.22
N CYS A 130 14.22 -18.20 -0.82
CA CYS A 130 14.54 -16.77 -0.82
C CYS A 130 13.26 -15.95 -0.97
N VAL A 131 12.93 -15.16 0.05
CA VAL A 131 11.76 -14.28 0.08
C VAL A 131 12.22 -12.83 0.16
N LYS A 132 11.67 -11.95 -0.69
CA LYS A 132 12.03 -10.53 -0.69
C LYS A 132 11.54 -9.87 0.59
N LEU A 133 12.36 -9.00 1.15
CA LEU A 133 12.00 -8.17 2.30
C LEU A 133 11.47 -6.82 1.83
N CYS A 134 10.60 -6.24 2.65
CA CYS A 134 10.04 -4.91 2.43
C CYS A 134 9.83 -4.21 3.76
N CYS A 135 9.73 -2.89 3.69
CA CYS A 135 9.29 -2.09 4.82
C CYS A 135 7.78 -2.13 4.94
N GLN A 136 7.25 -2.02 6.15
CA GLN A 136 5.81 -1.92 6.35
C GLN A 136 5.19 -0.93 5.36
N ASN A 137 4.22 -1.41 4.59
CA ASN A 137 3.48 -0.68 3.56
C ASN A 137 4.25 -0.34 2.27
N ASP A 138 5.48 -0.83 2.08
CA ASP A 138 6.27 -0.68 0.86
C ASP A 138 5.96 -1.79 -0.15
N ASN A 139 4.76 -1.73 -0.71
CA ASN A 139 4.34 -2.65 -1.76
C ASN A 139 5.07 -2.40 -3.08
N ALA A 140 5.49 -1.16 -3.34
CA ALA A 140 6.21 -0.78 -4.55
C ALA A 140 7.52 -1.57 -4.66
N SER A 141 8.32 -1.65 -3.58
CA SER A 141 9.52 -2.49 -3.56
C SER A 141 9.21 -3.95 -3.84
N CYS A 142 8.10 -4.48 -3.29
CA CYS A 142 7.70 -5.86 -3.58
C CYS A 142 7.34 -6.10 -5.05
N ARG A 143 6.87 -5.08 -5.77
CA ARG A 143 6.48 -5.15 -7.19
C ARG A 143 7.60 -4.80 -8.16
N ASP A 144 8.66 -4.14 -7.70
CA ASP A 144 9.79 -3.71 -8.53
C ASP A 144 10.59 -4.92 -9.05
N GLU A 145 10.33 -5.31 -10.29
CA GLU A 145 11.01 -6.41 -10.98
C GLU A 145 12.51 -6.14 -11.22
N ALA A 146 12.94 -4.88 -11.32
CA ALA A 146 14.35 -4.55 -11.48
C ALA A 146 15.15 -4.85 -10.20
N ARG A 147 14.52 -4.72 -9.03
CA ARG A 147 15.03 -5.18 -7.73
C ARG A 147 14.52 -6.58 -7.37
N GLY A 148 14.00 -7.27 -8.39
CA GLY A 148 13.38 -8.58 -8.45
C GLY A 148 12.35 -8.90 -7.36
N GLY A 149 11.52 -7.91 -7.06
CA GLY A 149 10.13 -8.15 -6.74
C GLY A 149 9.38 -8.90 -7.85
N ARG A 150 8.07 -9.08 -7.66
CA ARG A 150 7.18 -9.73 -8.62
C ARG A 150 5.94 -8.87 -8.85
N PRO A 151 5.39 -8.81 -10.08
CA PRO A 151 4.16 -8.08 -10.34
C PRO A 151 3.03 -8.55 -9.42
N GLY A 152 2.30 -7.60 -8.85
CA GLY A 152 1.23 -7.84 -7.89
C GLY A 152 1.68 -8.20 -6.47
N ALA A 153 2.96 -8.43 -6.18
CA ALA A 153 3.37 -8.78 -4.81
C ALA A 153 3.05 -7.66 -3.80
N VAL A 154 2.81 -8.06 -2.55
CA VAL A 154 2.46 -7.15 -1.45
C VAL A 154 3.31 -7.39 -0.22
N CYS A 155 3.53 -6.31 0.52
CA CYS A 155 4.28 -6.28 1.75
C CYS A 155 3.37 -6.54 2.95
N ALA A 156 3.21 -7.81 3.33
CA ALA A 156 2.23 -8.17 4.36
C ALA A 156 2.72 -9.18 5.41
N GLY A 157 3.64 -10.08 5.09
CA GLY A 157 4.13 -11.05 6.09
C GLY A 157 5.03 -10.40 7.13
N ALA A 158 4.92 -10.77 8.40
CA ALA A 158 5.74 -10.20 9.47
C ALA A 158 7.06 -10.96 9.62
N VAL A 159 8.18 -10.24 9.66
CA VAL A 159 9.45 -10.77 10.19
C VAL A 159 9.54 -10.27 11.63
N THR A 160 9.49 -11.19 12.58
CA THR A 160 9.32 -10.94 14.03
C THR A 160 9.96 -9.65 14.55
N GLY A 161 9.17 -8.83 15.25
CA GLY A 161 9.65 -7.76 16.13
C GLY A 161 10.16 -6.47 15.46
N SER A 162 9.95 -6.28 14.16
CA SER A 162 10.42 -5.10 13.43
C SER A 162 9.41 -4.62 12.38
N ASP A 163 9.62 -3.41 11.85
CA ASP A 163 8.87 -2.87 10.69
C ASP A 163 9.23 -3.58 9.36
N ILE A 164 10.06 -4.62 9.42
CA ILE A 164 10.45 -5.44 8.27
C ILE A 164 9.40 -6.52 8.06
N ARG A 165 8.99 -6.64 6.81
CA ARG A 165 8.00 -7.58 6.35
C ARG A 165 8.54 -8.39 5.19
N THR A 166 7.84 -9.47 4.86
CA THR A 166 8.08 -10.25 3.66
C THR A 166 7.13 -9.83 2.56
N CYS A 167 7.68 -9.65 1.38
CA CYS A 167 6.88 -9.59 0.18
C CYS A 167 6.29 -10.97 -0.09
N MET A 168 4.98 -11.01 -0.30
CA MET A 168 4.24 -12.22 -0.63
C MET A 168 3.75 -12.11 -2.07
N GLU A 169 3.89 -13.21 -2.81
CA GLU A 169 3.31 -13.28 -4.13
C GLU A 169 1.81 -13.45 -3.97
N ILE A 170 1.05 -12.54 -4.57
CA ILE A 170 -0.38 -12.72 -4.70
C ILE A 170 -0.61 -13.88 -5.68
N SER A 171 -1.12 -14.98 -5.14
CA SER A 171 -0.94 -16.33 -5.67
C SER A 171 -1.78 -16.71 -6.89
N SER A 172 -2.56 -15.80 -7.49
CA SER A 172 -3.27 -16.13 -8.73
C SER A 172 -3.44 -14.99 -9.72
N CYS A 173 -3.58 -13.75 -9.26
CA CYS A 173 -3.83 -12.61 -10.14
C CYS A 173 -3.51 -11.25 -9.51
N ASP A 174 -3.27 -10.24 -10.35
CA ASP A 174 -2.98 -8.87 -9.95
C ASP A 174 -4.25 -8.02 -9.84
N VAL A 175 -4.64 -7.63 -8.61
CA VAL A 175 -5.87 -6.86 -8.36
C VAL A 175 -5.79 -5.41 -8.81
N TYR A 176 -4.59 -4.87 -9.03
CA TYR A 176 -4.39 -3.48 -9.46
C TYR A 176 -4.46 -3.35 -10.98
N ALA A 177 -4.22 -4.45 -11.70
CA ALA A 177 -4.23 -4.46 -13.15
C ALA A 177 -5.65 -4.61 -13.71
N THR A 178 -6.05 -3.70 -14.60
CA THR A 178 -7.33 -3.78 -15.34
C THR A 178 -7.25 -4.68 -16.58
N SER A 179 -6.03 -4.97 -17.05
CA SER A 179 -5.73 -5.86 -18.17
C SER A 179 -4.47 -6.64 -17.86
N ASN A 180 -4.30 -7.83 -18.46
CA ASN A 180 -3.16 -8.71 -18.20
C ASN A 180 -2.92 -9.01 -16.71
N ASN A 181 -3.99 -9.02 -15.90
CA ASN A 181 -3.96 -9.30 -14.47
C ASN A 181 -3.66 -10.77 -14.12
N ARG A 182 -3.10 -11.53 -15.05
CA ARG A 182 -2.83 -12.99 -14.98
C ARG A 182 -4.08 -13.87 -14.91
N CYS A 183 -5.28 -13.29 -14.96
CA CYS A 183 -6.48 -14.10 -15.06
C CYS A 183 -6.75 -14.58 -16.50
N PRO A 184 -7.27 -15.81 -16.67
CA PRO A 184 -7.69 -16.30 -17.97
C PRO A 184 -8.93 -15.53 -18.45
N ALA A 185 -9.12 -15.44 -19.77
CA ALA A 185 -10.23 -14.72 -20.38
C ALA A 185 -11.62 -15.19 -19.89
N ALA A 186 -11.75 -16.46 -19.51
CA ALA A 186 -12.99 -17.02 -18.95
C ALA A 186 -13.29 -16.54 -17.51
N ARG A 187 -12.29 -16.05 -16.77
CA ARG A 187 -12.40 -15.57 -15.39
C ARG A 187 -11.64 -14.25 -15.22
N PRO A 188 -11.96 -13.19 -15.98
CA PRO A 188 -11.06 -12.04 -16.15
C PRO A 188 -10.92 -11.17 -14.89
N ARG A 189 -11.74 -11.36 -13.85
CA ARG A 189 -11.71 -10.56 -12.65
C ARG A 189 -10.73 -11.12 -11.64
N CYS A 190 -9.91 -10.27 -11.04
CA CYS A 190 -9.09 -10.65 -9.90
C CYS A 190 -9.67 -10.06 -8.62
N ASP A 191 -10.03 -10.89 -7.65
CA ASP A 191 -10.51 -10.44 -6.34
C ASP A 191 -9.63 -10.97 -5.21
N ILE A 192 -9.56 -10.21 -4.12
CA ILE A 192 -8.94 -10.62 -2.86
C ILE A 192 -9.93 -11.53 -2.12
N ILE A 193 -9.48 -12.72 -1.74
CA ILE A 193 -10.31 -13.75 -1.09
C ILE A 193 -9.93 -14.03 0.36
N ALA A 194 -8.80 -13.49 0.84
CA ALA A 194 -8.38 -13.63 2.23
C ALA A 194 -7.57 -12.42 2.72
N ILE A 195 -7.52 -12.26 4.04
CA ILE A 195 -6.86 -11.15 4.75
C ILE A 195 -5.33 -11.15 4.61
N ASP A 196 -4.74 -12.23 4.11
CA ASP A 196 -3.32 -12.33 3.80
C ASP A 196 -2.98 -11.78 2.40
N GLY A 197 -3.98 -11.30 1.65
CA GLY A 197 -3.81 -10.80 0.29
C GLY A 197 -3.87 -11.89 -0.78
N THR A 198 -4.25 -13.12 -0.42
CA THR A 198 -4.56 -14.16 -1.40
C THR A 198 -5.65 -13.67 -2.34
N THR A 199 -5.44 -13.84 -3.64
CA THR A 199 -6.42 -13.51 -4.67
C THR A 199 -6.89 -14.74 -5.42
N ASN A 200 -8.01 -14.59 -6.14
CA ASN A 200 -8.51 -15.60 -7.07
C ASN A 200 -9.14 -14.92 -8.29
N CYS A 201 -9.09 -15.62 -9.42
CA CYS A 201 -9.76 -15.17 -10.64
C CYS A 201 -11.25 -15.52 -10.57
N PHE A 202 -12.16 -14.64 -10.96
CA PHE A 202 -13.60 -14.88 -10.95
C PHE A 202 -14.24 -14.63 -12.31
N PRO A 203 -15.29 -15.38 -12.68
CA PRO A 203 -16.07 -15.06 -13.87
C PRO A 203 -16.72 -13.67 -13.73
N GLN A 204 -16.81 -12.97 -14.87
CA GLN A 204 -17.64 -11.78 -15.00
C GLN A 204 -19.11 -12.23 -15.13
N GLU A 205 -20.07 -11.45 -14.60
CA GLU A 205 -21.50 -11.75 -14.78
C GLU A 205 -21.86 -11.78 -16.27
N ALA A 206 -22.50 -12.86 -16.72
CA ALA A 206 -22.85 -13.04 -18.12
C ALA A 206 -23.99 -12.09 -18.53
N GLY A 207 -23.92 -11.54 -19.73
CA GLY A 207 -25.01 -10.76 -20.34
C GLY A 207 -25.08 -9.28 -19.96
N ALA A 208 -24.14 -8.75 -19.17
CA ALA A 208 -24.00 -7.33 -18.90
C ALA A 208 -22.62 -6.83 -19.30
N THR A 209 -22.54 -5.72 -20.02
CA THR A 209 -21.28 -4.99 -20.23
C THR A 209 -20.79 -4.54 -18.86
N PRO A 210 -19.59 -4.96 -18.41
CA PRO A 210 -19.09 -4.56 -17.11
C PRO A 210 -18.96 -3.04 -17.02
N GLY A 211 -19.43 -2.50 -15.90
CA GLY A 211 -19.39 -1.07 -15.62
C GLY A 211 -17.96 -0.58 -15.42
N GLY A 212 -17.62 0.55 -16.04
CA GLY A 212 -16.39 1.29 -15.76
C GLY A 212 -16.44 2.01 -14.40
N ASP A 213 -15.40 2.75 -14.06
CA ASP A 213 -15.37 3.59 -12.86
C ASP A 213 -16.58 4.54 -12.82
N GLY A 214 -17.21 4.67 -11.65
CA GLY A 214 -18.42 5.47 -11.48
C GLY A 214 -19.74 4.75 -11.81
N THR A 215 -19.69 3.55 -12.39
CA THR A 215 -20.90 2.79 -12.74
C THR A 215 -21.57 2.19 -11.51
N ALA A 216 -22.90 2.28 -11.44
CA ALA A 216 -23.69 1.68 -10.37
C ALA A 216 -23.53 0.14 -10.35
N CYS A 217 -23.37 -0.44 -9.16
CA CYS A 217 -23.18 -1.88 -9.01
C CYS A 217 -23.84 -2.39 -7.73
N CYS A 218 -24.00 -3.71 -7.63
CA CYS A 218 -24.34 -4.39 -6.37
C CYS A 218 -23.34 -5.45 -5.97
N THR A 219 -22.60 -5.97 -6.94
CA THR A 219 -21.59 -7.01 -6.77
C THR A 219 -20.37 -6.63 -7.59
N ASN A 220 -19.22 -7.14 -7.16
CA ASN A 220 -17.95 -7.01 -7.86
C ASN A 220 -18.03 -7.53 -9.31
N THR A 221 -18.82 -8.57 -9.58
CA THR A 221 -19.02 -9.18 -10.91
C THR A 221 -19.69 -8.26 -11.93
N ARG A 222 -20.16 -7.07 -11.54
CA ARG A 222 -20.71 -6.05 -12.43
C ARG A 222 -19.72 -4.97 -12.84
N CYS A 223 -18.53 -4.96 -12.24
CA CYS A 223 -17.49 -4.00 -12.54
C CYS A 223 -16.45 -4.60 -13.50
N GLN A 224 -15.85 -3.78 -14.36
CA GLN A 224 -14.71 -4.21 -15.19
C GLN A 224 -13.58 -4.79 -14.32
N PRO A 225 -12.73 -5.69 -14.86
CA PRO A 225 -11.52 -6.14 -14.17
C PRO A 225 -10.69 -4.97 -13.63
N GLY A 226 -10.13 -5.11 -12.42
CA GLY A 226 -9.41 -4.06 -11.71
C GLY A 226 -10.29 -3.01 -11.02
N LEU A 227 -11.62 -3.17 -11.06
CA LEU A 227 -12.58 -2.39 -10.29
C LEU A 227 -13.29 -3.26 -9.24
N VAL A 228 -13.64 -2.63 -8.12
CA VAL A 228 -14.39 -3.20 -7.00
C VAL A 228 -15.68 -2.41 -6.74
N CYS A 229 -16.72 -3.10 -6.31
CA CYS A 229 -18.02 -2.52 -6.02
C CYS A 229 -18.10 -2.03 -4.57
N VAL A 230 -17.90 -0.72 -4.37
CA VAL A 230 -17.85 -0.11 -3.04
C VAL A 230 -19.10 0.73 -2.75
N PRO A 231 -19.53 0.87 -1.48
CA PRO A 231 -20.60 1.80 -1.11
C PRO A 231 -20.34 3.20 -1.67
N ARG A 232 -21.38 3.86 -2.21
CA ARG A 232 -21.26 5.27 -2.64
C ARG A 232 -21.01 6.22 -1.46
N ASP A 233 -21.57 5.86 -0.32
CA ASP A 233 -21.43 6.58 0.94
C ASP A 233 -20.85 5.60 1.98
N PRO A 234 -19.74 5.94 2.66
CA PRO A 234 -19.19 5.12 3.74
C PRO A 234 -20.21 4.78 4.83
N ALA A 235 -21.18 5.67 5.10
CA ALA A 235 -22.25 5.45 6.06
C ALA A 235 -23.19 4.29 5.65
N MET A 236 -23.16 3.87 4.38
CA MET A 236 -23.90 2.71 3.86
C MET A 236 -23.11 1.38 3.95
N GLY A 237 -21.94 1.37 4.60
CA GLY A 237 -21.15 0.16 4.87
C GLY A 237 -21.89 -0.82 5.78
N GLY A 238 -22.80 -1.62 5.20
CA GLY A 238 -23.67 -2.54 5.93
C GLY A 238 -25.08 -2.64 5.34
N VAL A 239 -25.46 -1.69 4.49
CA VAL A 239 -26.75 -1.74 3.78
C VAL A 239 -26.64 -2.69 2.59
N ALA A 240 -27.55 -3.67 2.53
CA ALA A 240 -27.67 -4.57 1.40
C ALA A 240 -27.92 -3.79 0.10
N CYS A 241 -27.29 -4.19 -1.00
CA CYS A 241 -27.51 -3.49 -2.27
C CYS A 241 -28.87 -3.84 -2.85
N VAL A 242 -29.60 -2.81 -3.30
CA VAL A 242 -30.89 -2.96 -3.96
C VAL A 242 -30.67 -2.92 -5.47
N ALA A 243 -30.96 -4.01 -6.18
CA ALA A 243 -30.67 -4.13 -7.61
C ALA A 243 -31.38 -3.06 -8.48
N THR A 244 -32.56 -2.61 -8.07
CA THR A 244 -33.33 -1.56 -8.76
C THR A 244 -32.83 -0.14 -8.46
N ALA A 245 -32.06 0.04 -7.39
CA ALA A 245 -31.46 1.32 -7.00
C ALA A 245 -30.07 1.05 -6.38
N PRO A 246 -29.05 0.70 -7.21
CA PRO A 246 -27.78 0.26 -6.68
C PRO A 246 -27.09 1.38 -5.90
N ASN A 247 -26.89 1.14 -4.60
CA ASN A 247 -26.28 2.08 -3.66
C ASN A 247 -24.74 1.99 -3.63
N ARG A 248 -24.16 1.22 -4.54
CA ARG A 248 -22.72 1.04 -4.70
C ARG A 248 -22.25 1.50 -6.07
N VAL A 249 -20.95 1.65 -6.20
CA VAL A 249 -20.29 2.16 -7.41
C VAL A 249 -18.99 1.38 -7.66
N CYS A 250 -18.72 1.08 -8.92
CA CYS A 250 -17.46 0.48 -9.34
C CYS A 250 -16.35 1.51 -9.20
N ARG A 251 -15.28 1.16 -8.46
CA ARG A 251 -14.10 2.00 -8.22
C ARG A 251 -12.82 1.24 -8.46
N ARG A 252 -11.78 1.94 -8.89
CA ARG A 252 -10.46 1.35 -9.14
C ARG A 252 -9.80 0.94 -7.82
N VAL A 253 -9.24 -0.26 -7.79
CA VAL A 253 -8.42 -0.72 -6.67
C VAL A 253 -7.12 0.08 -6.66
N CYS A 254 -6.72 0.55 -5.49
CA CYS A 254 -5.53 1.35 -5.31
C CYS A 254 -4.82 0.95 -4.01
N ASP A 255 -3.59 1.39 -3.86
CA ASP A 255 -2.74 1.15 -2.71
C ASP A 255 -2.68 2.40 -1.82
N PRO A 256 -3.39 2.44 -0.68
CA PRO A 256 -3.54 3.66 0.11
C PRO A 256 -2.25 4.07 0.83
N THR A 257 -1.19 3.28 0.72
CA THR A 257 0.09 3.54 1.38
C THR A 257 1.12 4.21 0.50
N LEU A 258 0.84 4.32 -0.79
CA LEU A 258 1.69 4.96 -1.77
C LEU A 258 1.14 6.38 -1.99
N ALA A 259 1.94 7.39 -1.66
CA ALA A 259 1.62 8.78 -1.98
C ALA A 259 1.98 9.04 -3.45
N GLY A 260 1.03 9.53 -4.25
CA GLY A 260 1.26 9.90 -5.66
C GLY A 260 0.71 8.91 -6.69
N SER A 261 1.19 9.04 -7.93
CA SER A 261 0.74 8.27 -9.11
C SER A 261 1.01 6.76 -9.04
N ASP A 262 1.84 6.33 -8.09
CA ASP A 262 2.46 5.00 -8.10
C ASP A 262 1.76 4.01 -7.17
N ALA A 263 0.57 4.35 -6.68
CA ALA A 263 -0.31 3.55 -5.81
C ALA A 263 -0.91 2.27 -6.45
N GLY A 264 -0.19 1.61 -7.34
CA GLY A 264 -0.77 0.69 -8.31
C GLY A 264 -1.46 1.48 -9.41
N ALA A 265 -2.71 1.15 -9.75
CA ALA A 265 -3.39 1.88 -10.79
C ALA A 265 -3.79 3.29 -10.33
N GLN A 266 -3.24 4.30 -11.01
CA GLN A 266 -3.48 5.71 -10.71
C GLN A 266 -4.97 6.01 -10.60
N CYS A 267 -5.37 6.62 -9.48
CA CYS A 267 -6.74 7.07 -9.31
C CYS A 267 -7.08 8.11 -10.38
N PRO A 268 -8.30 8.08 -10.96
CA PRO A 268 -8.73 9.11 -11.90
C PRO A 268 -8.65 10.50 -11.28
N ALA A 269 -8.58 11.53 -12.14
CA ALA A 269 -8.56 12.92 -11.70
C ALA A 269 -9.71 13.21 -10.70
N MET A 270 -9.42 13.98 -9.65
CA MET A 270 -10.34 14.31 -8.55
C MET A 270 -10.71 13.14 -7.62
N GLN A 271 -10.04 11.98 -7.75
CA GLN A 271 -10.15 10.88 -6.80
C GLN A 271 -8.84 10.65 -6.07
N ALA A 272 -8.93 10.14 -4.85
CA ALA A 272 -7.81 9.71 -4.04
C ALA A 272 -8.06 8.30 -3.47
N CYS A 273 -6.99 7.59 -3.11
CA CYS A 273 -7.08 6.26 -2.51
C CYS A 273 -7.48 6.34 -1.03
N THR A 274 -8.74 6.67 -0.75
CA THR A 274 -9.22 6.99 0.61
C THR A 274 -10.06 5.89 1.24
N LEU A 275 -10.71 5.03 0.44
CA LEU A 275 -11.50 3.92 0.97
C LEU A 275 -10.58 2.78 1.36
N ARG A 276 -10.49 2.46 2.65
CA ARG A 276 -9.75 1.29 3.15
C ARG A 276 -10.72 0.15 3.42
N PHE A 277 -10.36 -1.06 3.01
CA PHE A 277 -11.13 -2.25 3.36
C PHE A 277 -10.71 -2.74 4.75
N THR A 278 -11.66 -2.92 5.66
CA THR A 278 -11.40 -3.31 7.05
C THR A 278 -11.02 -4.79 7.22
N ASP A 279 -11.38 -5.64 6.25
CA ASP A 279 -11.23 -7.10 6.32
C ASP A 279 -10.20 -7.67 5.33
N THR A 280 -9.47 -6.81 4.63
CA THR A 280 -8.34 -7.19 3.77
C THR A 280 -7.05 -6.68 4.40
N PRO A 281 -5.85 -7.08 3.95
CA PRO A 281 -4.66 -6.44 4.47
C PRO A 281 -4.74 -4.92 4.24
N MET A 282 -4.14 -4.13 5.13
CA MET A 282 -4.17 -2.66 5.15
C MET A 282 -3.62 -1.99 3.86
N THR A 283 -3.22 -2.79 2.89
CA THR A 283 -2.59 -2.45 1.61
C THR A 283 -3.58 -2.30 0.45
N TYR A 284 -4.87 -2.51 0.67
CA TYR A 284 -5.88 -2.34 -0.37
C TYR A 284 -6.87 -1.24 -0.02
N GLY A 285 -7.12 -0.40 -1.02
CA GLY A 285 -8.18 0.56 -1.00
C GLY A 285 -8.88 0.70 -2.34
N ALA A 286 -9.80 1.64 -2.40
CA ALA A 286 -10.45 2.05 -3.64
C ALA A 286 -10.38 3.57 -3.82
N CYS A 287 -10.25 3.98 -5.07
CA CYS A 287 -10.32 5.38 -5.45
C CYS A 287 -11.73 5.91 -5.13
N ALA A 288 -11.79 7.05 -4.46
CA ALA A 288 -13.03 7.75 -4.17
C ALA A 288 -12.84 9.26 -4.37
N PRO A 289 -13.93 9.99 -4.63
CA PRO A 289 -13.86 11.45 -4.77
C PRO A 289 -13.19 12.09 -3.56
N MET A 290 -12.34 13.09 -3.81
CA MET A 290 -11.81 13.93 -2.74
C MET A 290 -12.94 14.79 -2.15
N PRO A 291 -12.96 15.02 -0.83
CA PRO A 291 -13.93 15.89 -0.18
C PRO A 291 -13.78 17.35 -0.62
#